data_AF-A0A438GRL8-F1
#
_entry.id   AF-A0A438GRL8-F1
#
_cell.length_a   1.000
_cell.length_b   1.000
_cell.length_c   1.000
_cell.angle_alpha   90.00
_cell.angle_beta   90.00
_cell.angle_gamma   90.00
#
_symmetry.space_group_name_H-M   'P 1'
#
loop_
_entity.id
_entity.type
_entity.pdbx_description
1 polymer ?
#
loop_
_entity_poly.entity_id
_entity_poly.type
_entity_poly.pdbx_seq_one_letter_code
_entity_poly.pdbx_strand_id
1 'polypeptide(L)'
;MLVNAWRSSDEEEEDCMNFGIPCEREVEKMEEFVSGLANLKGHILRAKDIAEAALYLASDESKYVSGHNLVVDGGITTSRNCVGL
;
A
#
# COMPACT_ATOMS: atom_id res chain seq x y z
N MET A 1 0.27 21.42 -21.94
CA MET A 1 -0.80 21.90 -21.04
C MET A 1 -1.55 20.69 -20.52
N LEU A 2 -1.18 20.22 -19.33
CA LEU A 2 -1.92 19.21 -18.57
C LEU A 2 -2.00 19.74 -17.14
N VAL A 3 -2.72 20.84 -17.00
CA VAL A 3 -3.07 21.44 -15.71
C VAL A 3 -4.55 21.15 -15.56
N ASN A 4 -4.96 20.53 -14.44
CA ASN A 4 -6.34 20.33 -13.97
C ASN A 4 -6.85 18.88 -13.86
N ALA A 5 -6.01 17.90 -13.52
CA ALA A 5 -6.52 16.59 -13.11
C ALA A 5 -6.98 16.51 -11.63
N TRP A 6 -6.83 17.59 -10.85
CA TRP A 6 -7.01 17.57 -9.39
C TRP A 6 -7.95 18.66 -8.88
N ARG A 7 -9.01 19.00 -9.64
CA ARG A 7 -10.04 19.91 -9.13
C ARG A 7 -10.97 19.13 -8.21
N SER A 8 -10.66 19.14 -6.91
CA SER A 8 -11.60 18.82 -5.84
C SER A 8 -12.88 19.62 -6.05
N SER A 9 -14.00 18.92 -6.13
CA SER A 9 -15.33 19.50 -6.01
C SER A 9 -15.98 18.83 -4.82
N ASP A 10 -15.79 19.43 -3.65
CA ASP A 10 -16.71 19.30 -2.54
C ASP A 10 -17.91 20.19 -2.87
N GLU A 11 -19.12 19.61 -2.90
CA GLU A 11 -20.35 20.11 -2.24
C GLU A 11 -21.58 19.37 -2.78
N GLU A 12 -21.99 18.37 -1.96
CA GLU A 12 -23.35 18.01 -1.56
C GLU A 12 -24.39 17.55 -2.60
N GLU A 13 -24.63 16.23 -2.68
CA GLU A 13 -25.98 15.63 -2.65
C GLU A 13 -25.86 14.11 -2.37
N GLU A 14 -26.77 13.58 -1.54
CA GLU A 14 -26.80 12.25 -0.92
C GLU A 14 -26.82 11.07 -1.91
N ASP A 15 -25.63 10.59 -2.27
CA ASP A 15 -25.23 9.18 -2.46
C ASP A 15 -23.86 9.26 -3.16
N CYS A 16 -22.86 9.73 -2.42
CA CYS A 16 -21.48 9.65 -2.89
C CYS A 16 -21.19 8.17 -3.10
N MET A 17 -21.09 7.80 -4.38
CA MET A 17 -20.65 6.49 -4.87
C MET A 17 -19.68 5.88 -3.87
N ASN A 18 -20.06 4.75 -3.27
CA ASN A 18 -19.23 4.00 -2.32
C ASN A 18 -17.96 3.53 -3.04
N PHE A 19 -17.01 4.43 -3.25
CA PHE A 19 -15.61 4.10 -3.49
C PHE A 19 -15.24 3.30 -2.26
N GLY A 20 -15.07 1.99 -2.41
CA GLY A 20 -14.94 1.01 -1.32
C GLY A 20 -13.75 1.29 -0.39
N ILE A 21 -13.86 2.38 0.37
CA ILE A 21 -13.00 2.79 1.46
C ILE A 21 -13.44 1.91 2.62
N PRO A 22 -12.62 0.95 3.05
CA PRO A 22 -12.99 0.04 4.12
C PRO A 22 -13.22 0.85 5.40
N CYS A 23 -14.13 0.39 6.26
CA CYS A 23 -14.28 0.96 7.58
C CYS A 23 -12.98 0.77 8.38
N GLU A 24 -12.66 1.69 9.31
CA GLU A 24 -11.44 1.63 10.12
C GLU A 24 -11.22 0.27 10.79
N ARG A 25 -12.30 -0.34 11.31
CA ARG A 25 -12.25 -1.69 11.91
C ARG A 25 -11.89 -2.81 10.92
N GLU A 26 -12.23 -2.64 9.65
CA GLU A 26 -11.89 -3.62 8.60
C GLU A 26 -10.41 -3.49 8.21
N VAL A 27 -9.91 -2.24 8.17
CA VAL A 27 -8.49 -1.95 7.96
C VAL A 27 -7.66 -2.52 9.10
N GLU A 28 -8.03 -2.29 10.36
CA GLU A 28 -7.32 -2.81 11.53
C GLU A 28 -7.23 -4.35 11.51
N LYS A 29 -8.35 -5.03 11.24
CA LYS A 29 -8.37 -6.51 11.14
C LYS A 29 -7.44 -7.02 10.03
N MET A 30 -7.43 -6.33 8.89
CA MET A 30 -6.55 -6.69 7.77
C MET A 30 -5.08 -6.45 8.12
N GLU A 31 -4.77 -5.31 8.74
CA GLU A 31 -3.41 -4.98 9.20
C GLU A 31 -2.90 -6.01 10.22
N GLU A 32 -3.71 -6.40 11.19
CA GLU A 32 -3.39 -7.46 12.16
C GLU A 32 -3.14 -8.81 11.47
N PHE A 33 -4.02 -9.19 10.53
CA PHE A 33 -3.87 -10.42 9.77
C PHE A 33 -2.55 -10.43 8.99
N VAL A 34 -2.28 -9.37 8.23
CA VAL A 34 -1.05 -9.20 7.44
C VAL A 34 0.19 -9.19 8.33
N SER A 35 0.17 -8.49 9.47
CA SER A 35 1.26 -8.51 10.46
C SER A 35 1.49 -9.90 11.08
N GLY A 36 0.41 -10.65 11.28
CA GLY A 36 0.45 -12.06 11.66
C GLY A 36 1.17 -12.91 10.62
N LEU A 37 0.95 -12.64 9.34
CA LEU A 37 1.58 -13.34 8.22
C LEU A 37 3.04 -12.93 7.95
N ALA A 38 3.35 -11.64 8.10
CA ALA A 38 4.65 -11.08 7.80
C ALA A 38 5.75 -11.68 8.68
N ASN A 39 6.96 -11.77 8.13
CA ASN A 39 8.14 -12.13 8.91
C ASN A 39 8.62 -10.96 9.77
N LEU A 40 8.49 -9.74 9.25
CA LEU A 40 8.86 -8.55 9.97
C LEU A 40 7.87 -8.30 11.11
N LYS A 41 8.28 -8.62 12.34
CA LYS A 41 7.44 -8.46 13.53
C LYS A 41 7.56 -7.06 14.13
N GLY A 42 6.47 -6.59 14.74
CA GLY A 42 6.41 -5.31 15.44
C GLY A 42 6.23 -4.08 14.55
N HIS A 43 6.10 -4.25 13.24
CA HIS A 43 5.75 -3.18 12.32
C HIS A 43 4.44 -3.54 11.59
N ILE A 44 3.56 -2.56 11.47
CA ILE A 44 2.34 -2.66 10.68
C ILE A 44 2.64 -1.96 9.36
N LEU A 45 2.45 -2.69 8.24
CA LEU A 45 2.60 -2.12 6.92
C LEU A 45 1.51 -1.08 6.67
N ARG A 46 1.91 0.16 6.45
CA ARG A 46 1.01 1.29 6.24
C ARG A 46 1.19 1.86 4.84
N ALA A 47 0.21 2.63 4.37
CA ALA A 47 0.29 3.32 3.08
C ALA A 47 1.56 4.18 2.96
N LYS A 48 2.04 4.74 4.08
CA LYS A 48 3.30 5.50 4.12
C LYS A 48 4.50 4.67 3.70
N ASP A 49 4.60 3.40 4.12
CA ASP A 49 5.75 2.56 3.80
C ASP A 49 5.87 2.30 2.29
N ILE A 50 4.73 2.14 1.61
CA ILE A 50 4.66 2.04 0.15
C ILE A 50 5.05 3.36 -0.51
N ALA A 51 4.60 4.50 0.03
CA ALA A 51 4.97 5.81 -0.49
C ALA A 51 6.47 6.08 -0.37
N GLU A 52 7.11 5.71 0.74
CA GLU A 52 8.56 5.82 0.93
C GLU A 52 9.33 4.90 -0.04
N ALA A 53 8.83 3.68 -0.28
CA ALA A 53 9.44 2.78 -1.27
C ALA A 53 9.33 3.31 -2.71
N ALA A 54 8.19 3.93 -3.05
CA ALA A 54 8.02 4.61 -4.33
C ALA A 54 8.94 5.84 -4.44
N LEU A 55 9.08 6.61 -3.35
CA LEU A 55 10.00 7.74 -3.28
C LEU A 55 11.45 7.29 -3.48
N TYR A 56 11.86 6.19 -2.83
CA TYR A 56 13.17 5.58 -3.04
C TYR A 56 13.40 5.26 -4.52
N LEU A 57 12.46 4.55 -5.17
CA LEU A 57 12.55 4.20 -6.59
C LEU A 57 12.59 5.41 -7.54
N ALA A 58 11.99 6.53 -7.14
CA ALA A 58 11.99 7.78 -7.89
C ALA A 58 13.24 8.63 -7.65
N SER A 59 14.04 8.30 -6.64
CA SER A 59 15.21 9.06 -6.22
C SER A 59 16.50 8.65 -6.95
N ASP A 60 17.55 9.45 -6.79
CA ASP A 60 18.88 9.11 -7.33
C ASP A 60 19.53 7.88 -6.65
N GLU A 61 19.01 7.45 -5.49
CA GLU A 61 19.51 6.27 -4.77
C GLU A 61 19.24 4.96 -5.54
N SER A 62 18.22 4.95 -6.40
CA SER A 62 17.84 3.82 -7.25
C SER A 62 18.14 4.05 -8.73
N LYS A 63 19.03 4.99 -9.10
CA LYS A 63 19.27 5.44 -10.49
C LYS A 63 19.60 4.35 -11.53
N TYR A 64 20.03 3.17 -11.08
CA TYR A 64 20.37 2.03 -11.95
C TYR A 64 19.44 0.82 -11.75
N VAL A 65 18.39 0.98 -10.94
CA VAL A 65 17.37 -0.03 -10.70
C VAL A 65 16.25 0.19 -11.69
N SER A 66 16.08 -0.75 -12.63
CA SER A 66 15.01 -0.72 -13.62
C SER A 66 14.52 -2.13 -13.91
N GLY A 67 13.23 -2.28 -14.24
CA GLY A 67 12.61 -3.58 -14.52
C GLY A 67 12.53 -4.51 -13.30
N HIS A 68 12.71 -4.01 -12.09
CA HIS A 68 12.66 -4.79 -10.85
C HIS A 68 11.32 -4.59 -10.13
N ASN A 69 10.73 -5.68 -9.64
CA ASN A 69 9.55 -5.62 -8.79
C ASN A 69 9.99 -5.52 -7.32
N LEU A 70 9.94 -4.31 -6.76
CA LEU A 70 10.23 -4.07 -5.34
C LEU A 70 9.01 -4.44 -4.49
N VAL A 71 9.02 -5.66 -3.94
CA VAL A 71 7.94 -6.16 -3.07
C VAL A 71 8.10 -5.60 -1.65
N VAL A 72 7.07 -4.93 -1.16
CA VAL A 72 7.02 -4.34 0.19
C VAL A 72 5.85 -4.94 0.96
N ASP A 73 6.03 -6.14 1.50
CA ASP A 73 4.98 -6.92 2.15
C ASP A 73 5.40 -7.54 3.50
N GLY A 74 6.54 -7.12 4.05
CA GLY A 74 7.09 -7.71 5.28
C GLY A 74 7.61 -9.14 5.13
N GLY A 75 7.89 -9.61 3.91
CA GLY A 75 8.48 -10.92 3.62
C GLY A 75 7.47 -12.05 3.48
N ILE A 76 6.19 -11.73 3.27
CA ILE A 76 5.12 -12.73 3.09
C ILE A 76 5.38 -13.55 1.83
N THR A 77 5.65 -12.87 0.72
CA THR A 77 5.86 -13.46 -0.61
C THR A 77 7.01 -14.46 -0.64
N THR A 78 8.06 -14.27 0.17
CA THR A 78 9.27 -15.09 0.11
C THR A 78 9.29 -16.26 1.09
N SER A 79 8.51 -16.20 2.18
CA SER A 79 8.76 -17.06 3.35
C SER A 79 7.59 -17.95 3.76
N ARG A 80 6.36 -17.64 3.31
CA ARG A 80 5.22 -18.52 3.57
C ARG A 80 4.83 -19.26 2.31
N ASN A 81 5.13 -20.55 2.27
CA ASN A 81 4.36 -21.50 1.47
C ASN A 81 2.98 -21.63 2.13
N CYS A 82 2.08 -20.68 1.86
CA CYS A 82 0.70 -20.69 2.33
C CYS A 82 -0.13 -21.86 1.76
N VAL A 83 0.45 -22.63 0.83
CA VAL A 83 -0.18 -23.78 0.18
C VAL A 83 0.27 -25.13 0.77
N GLY A 84 1.23 -25.15 1.71
CA GLY A 84 1.60 -26.37 2.44
C GLY A 84 1.98 -27.57 1.56
N LEU A 85 2.67 -27.33 0.44
CA LEU A 85 3.30 -28.39 -0.37
C LEU A 85 4.55 -28.95 0.32
#